data_AF-A0A2G8SKQ9-F1
#
_entry.id   AF-A0A2G8SKQ9-F1
#
_cell.length_a   1.000
_cell.length_b   1.000
_cell.length_c   1.000
_cell.angle_alpha   90.00
_cell.angle_beta   90.00
_cell.angle_gamma   90.00
#
_symmetry.space_group_name_H-M   'P 1'
#
loop_
_entity.id
_entity.type
_entity.pdbx_description
1 polymer ?
#
loop_
_entity_poly.entity_id
_entity_poly.type
_entity_poly.pdbx_seq_one_letter_code
_entity_poly.pdbx_strand_id
1 'polypeptide(L)'
;MLAQDRTALAHVSQIRGRDKFLDPTHPWMPPALPSWDRAMRAVDRSAPALPATELWGYWIPEPALLLGPKDPVRARHYLFNWILAQPVWLYMLQVPGSGAVKVAPQSWRDFLRGVIPDEPSSTTMTGRRAFEIKQVFGRVFADNDLVTADAEAGEGVREAEWHGGRLTLDAFNARIAPCIVWEVFELAFRYELLALDRALRPMATTDDIVQREARVARVFPAGSLWAVSRLPDGDSWGLFTSLPHRRINALNALREILTSWMRCPPEIRNAEPLQLSDSVETIEQMELWLALFYTQMFFDISGRAPIVPHRWPGLSSKN
;
A
#
# COMPACT_ATOMS: atom_id res chain seq x y z
N MET A 1 -6.60 -27.93 16.98
CA MET A 1 -5.19 -28.31 17.22
C MET A 1 -4.31 -27.73 16.10
N LEU A 2 -4.20 -26.40 16.00
CA LEU A 2 -3.45 -25.72 14.94
C LEU A 2 -2.89 -24.39 15.47
N ALA A 3 -1.67 -24.46 16.02
CA ALA A 3 -0.72 -23.37 16.17
C ALA A 3 0.57 -23.92 16.81
N GLN A 4 1.15 -24.97 16.22
CA GLN A 4 2.56 -25.24 16.48
C GLN A 4 3.37 -24.32 15.56
N ASP A 5 4.02 -23.37 16.22
CA ASP A 5 5.19 -22.59 15.82
C ASP A 5 5.74 -22.92 14.41
N ARG A 6 5.14 -22.32 13.38
CA ARG A 6 5.67 -22.24 12.02
C ARG A 6 6.49 -20.95 11.86
N THR A 7 7.35 -20.62 12.82
CA THR A 7 8.45 -19.69 12.57
C THR A 7 9.47 -20.38 11.66
N ALA A 8 9.10 -20.60 10.41
CA ALA A 8 9.98 -21.12 9.38
C ALA A 8 11.17 -20.16 9.25
N LEU A 9 12.38 -20.69 9.41
CA LEU A 9 13.62 -19.99 9.07
C LEU A 9 13.52 -19.57 7.61
N ALA A 10 13.33 -18.26 7.38
CA ALA A 10 13.27 -17.70 6.04
C ALA A 10 14.54 -18.12 5.28
N HIS A 11 14.40 -18.46 4.00
CA HIS A 11 15.54 -18.79 3.17
C HIS A 11 16.53 -17.62 3.17
N VAL A 12 17.83 -17.91 3.20
CA VAL A 12 18.88 -16.87 3.33
C VAL A 12 18.77 -15.76 2.27
N SER A 13 18.31 -16.09 1.05
CA SER A 13 18.12 -15.10 -0.01
C SER A 13 16.96 -14.13 0.23
N GLN A 14 16.02 -14.46 1.13
CA GLN A 14 14.92 -13.60 1.57
C GLN A 14 15.36 -12.59 2.63
N ILE A 15 16.49 -12.86 3.32
CA ILE A 15 16.97 -12.04 4.42
C ILE A 15 17.88 -10.94 3.86
N ARG A 16 17.30 -9.79 3.53
CA ARG A 16 18.05 -8.60 3.06
C ARG A 16 17.45 -7.31 3.64
N GLY A 17 18.28 -6.54 4.34
CA GLY A 17 17.87 -5.25 4.90
C GLY A 17 16.80 -5.40 6.00
N ARG A 18 15.89 -4.42 6.07
CA ARG A 18 14.75 -4.43 7.01
C ARG A 18 13.80 -5.58 6.68
N ASP A 19 13.33 -6.31 7.69
CA ASP A 19 12.24 -7.26 7.51
C ASP A 19 10.95 -6.51 7.12
N LYS A 20 10.50 -6.73 5.88
CA LYS A 20 9.29 -6.09 5.32
C LYS A 20 7.99 -6.73 5.78
N PHE A 21 8.07 -7.85 6.50
CA PHE A 21 6.90 -8.51 7.10
C PHE A 21 6.58 -7.99 8.50
N LEU A 22 7.35 -7.02 8.97
CA LEU A 22 7.16 -6.34 10.25
C LEU A 22 7.06 -4.84 10.01
N ASP A 23 6.15 -4.18 10.72
CA ASP A 23 6.09 -2.72 10.69
C ASP A 23 7.32 -2.10 11.36
N PRO A 24 7.86 -1.01 10.80
CA PRO A 24 8.92 -0.26 11.46
C PRO A 24 8.35 0.45 12.70
N THR A 25 9.14 0.50 13.77
CA THR A 25 8.82 1.32 14.94
C THR A 25 8.97 2.80 14.60
N HIS A 26 7.85 3.52 14.49
CA HIS A 26 7.86 4.94 14.17
C HIS A 26 6.60 5.66 14.73
N PRO A 27 6.69 6.90 15.24
CA PRO A 27 5.54 7.64 15.77
C PRO A 27 4.42 7.89 14.76
N TRP A 28 4.75 7.92 13.48
CA TRP A 28 3.79 8.11 12.37
C TRP A 28 3.33 6.80 11.73
N MET A 29 3.72 5.63 12.25
CA MET A 29 3.19 4.37 11.77
C MET A 29 1.74 4.21 12.27
N PRO A 30 0.74 4.06 11.38
CA PRO A 30 -0.62 3.77 11.82
C PRO A 30 -0.69 2.44 12.58
N PRO A 31 -1.69 2.24 13.47
CA PRO A 31 -1.78 1.00 14.22
C PRO A 31 -2.09 -0.19 13.30
N ALA A 32 -1.37 -1.30 13.45
CA ALA A 32 -1.67 -2.53 12.73
C ALA A 32 -3.05 -3.12 13.11
N LEU A 33 -3.61 -3.91 12.20
CA LEU A 33 -4.74 -4.80 12.46
C LEU A 33 -4.22 -6.17 12.94
N PRO A 34 -4.71 -6.73 14.07
CA PRO A 34 -4.15 -7.96 14.64
C PRO A 34 -4.12 -9.16 13.67
N SER A 35 -5.21 -9.38 12.93
CA SER A 35 -5.34 -10.47 11.97
C SER A 35 -4.31 -10.37 10.83
N TRP A 36 -4.05 -9.15 10.37
CA TRP A 36 -3.13 -8.87 9.26
C TRP A 36 -1.66 -8.89 9.71
N ASP A 37 -1.33 -8.33 10.88
CA ASP A 37 0.03 -8.47 11.45
C ASP A 37 0.37 -9.94 11.70
N ARG A 38 -0.56 -10.71 12.26
CA ARG A 38 -0.39 -12.15 12.44
C ARG A 38 -0.20 -12.88 11.12
N ALA A 39 -0.95 -12.52 10.08
CA ALA A 39 -0.82 -13.11 8.76
C ALA A 39 0.55 -12.80 8.12
N MET A 40 1.02 -11.54 8.20
CA MET A 40 2.34 -11.14 7.71
C MET A 40 3.47 -11.94 8.36
N ARG A 41 3.39 -12.16 9.68
CA ARG A 41 4.37 -12.99 10.42
C ARG A 41 4.33 -14.47 10.04
N ALA A 42 3.19 -14.95 9.58
CA ALA A 42 2.95 -16.35 9.26
C ALA A 42 3.27 -16.74 7.81
N VAL A 43 3.65 -15.77 6.96
CA VAL A 43 4.05 -16.05 5.57
C VAL A 43 5.24 -17.01 5.55
N ASP A 44 5.08 -18.12 4.82
CA ASP A 44 6.15 -19.07 4.58
C ASP A 44 7.15 -18.48 3.58
N ARG A 45 8.37 -18.23 4.10
CA ARG A 45 9.50 -17.66 3.37
C ARG A 45 10.63 -18.68 3.18
N SER A 46 10.35 -19.97 3.33
CA SER A 46 11.34 -21.04 3.23
C SER A 46 11.85 -21.27 1.80
N ALA A 47 11.11 -20.82 0.79
CA ALA A 47 11.52 -20.87 -0.60
C ALA A 47 12.56 -19.76 -0.95
N PRO A 48 13.48 -20.02 -1.89
CA PRO A 48 14.38 -18.98 -2.40
C PRO A 48 13.63 -17.77 -2.98
N ALA A 49 14.19 -16.58 -2.75
CA ALA A 49 13.69 -15.35 -3.37
C ALA A 49 13.67 -15.45 -4.90
N LEU A 50 12.60 -14.93 -5.51
CA LEU A 50 12.50 -14.83 -6.95
C LEU A 50 13.61 -13.94 -7.53
N PRO A 51 14.06 -14.19 -8.77
CA PRO A 51 14.97 -13.30 -9.47
C PRO A 51 14.42 -11.87 -9.56
N ALA A 52 15.31 -10.87 -9.57
CA ALA A 52 14.91 -9.46 -9.60
C ALA A 52 14.03 -9.08 -10.81
N THR A 53 14.15 -9.83 -11.92
CA THR A 53 13.34 -9.66 -13.15
C THR A 53 11.89 -10.13 -12.99
N GLU A 54 11.61 -10.98 -12.01
CA GLU A 54 10.28 -11.54 -11.73
C GLU A 54 9.59 -10.82 -10.56
N LEU A 55 10.36 -10.11 -9.72
CA LEU A 55 9.83 -9.34 -8.61
C LEU A 55 8.87 -8.25 -9.08
N TRP A 56 7.72 -8.17 -8.42
CA TRP A 56 6.80 -7.08 -8.64
C TRP A 56 7.36 -5.79 -8.03
N GLY A 57 7.25 -4.70 -8.80
CA GLY A 57 7.44 -3.37 -8.26
C GLY A 57 6.26 -2.92 -7.40
N TYR A 58 6.23 -1.63 -7.11
CA TYR A 58 5.25 -0.98 -6.26
C TYR A 58 4.44 0.03 -7.09
N TRP A 59 3.11 -0.06 -7.04
CA TRP A 59 2.20 0.92 -7.65
C TRP A 59 2.09 2.18 -6.81
N ILE A 60 2.22 2.06 -5.50
CA ILE A 60 2.20 3.12 -4.49
C ILE A 60 3.47 2.91 -3.66
N PRO A 61 4.17 3.97 -3.22
CA PRO A 61 5.41 3.81 -2.46
C PRO A 61 5.20 2.93 -1.23
N GLU A 62 6.18 2.06 -0.94
CA GLU A 62 6.18 1.28 0.30
C GLU A 62 6.11 2.26 1.50
N PRO A 63 5.12 2.13 2.41
CA PRO A 63 4.93 3.07 3.52
C PRO A 63 6.19 3.30 4.38
N ALA A 64 7.00 2.26 4.60
CA ALA A 64 8.25 2.36 5.34
C ALA A 64 9.30 3.23 4.65
N LEU A 65 9.19 3.52 3.34
CA LEU A 65 10.06 4.49 2.67
C LEU A 65 9.78 5.92 3.12
N LEU A 66 8.52 6.26 3.40
CA LEU A 66 8.14 7.58 3.91
C LEU A 66 8.60 7.78 5.36
N LEU A 67 8.72 6.69 6.12
CA LEU A 67 9.17 6.70 7.52
C LEU A 67 10.66 6.40 7.70
N GLY A 68 11.35 6.02 6.63
CA GLY A 68 12.76 5.63 6.67
C GLY A 68 13.75 6.73 7.03
N PRO A 69 13.52 8.02 6.68
CA PRO A 69 14.41 9.10 7.10
C PRO A 69 14.47 9.25 8.63
N LYS A 70 15.69 9.25 9.18
CA LYS A 70 15.91 9.52 10.61
C LYS A 70 15.80 11.00 10.97
N ASP A 71 16.04 11.86 9.99
CA ASP A 71 15.87 13.30 10.13
C ASP A 71 14.39 13.66 9.95
N PRO A 72 13.76 14.30 10.95
CA PRO A 72 12.36 14.71 10.86
C PRO A 72 12.08 15.64 9.68
N VAL A 73 13.00 16.55 9.33
CA VAL A 73 12.81 17.47 8.21
C VAL A 73 12.70 16.68 6.91
N ARG A 74 13.63 15.77 6.67
CA ARG A 74 13.58 14.87 5.51
C ARG A 74 12.34 13.97 5.49
N ALA A 75 11.86 13.49 6.64
CA ALA A 75 10.64 12.69 6.71
C ALA A 75 9.40 13.50 6.27
N ARG A 76 9.31 14.79 6.65
CA ARG A 76 8.26 15.69 6.18
C ARG A 76 8.33 15.92 4.68
N HIS A 77 9.52 16.10 4.12
CA HIS A 77 9.71 16.24 2.66
C HIS A 77 9.19 15.02 1.90
N TYR A 78 9.45 13.81 2.40
CA TYR A 78 8.97 12.59 1.75
C TYR A 78 7.44 12.54 1.73
N LEU A 79 6.79 12.89 2.84
CA LEU A 79 5.33 12.98 2.90
C LEU A 79 4.80 14.09 1.98
N PHE A 80 5.42 15.28 1.99
CA PHE A 80 4.99 16.41 1.17
C PHE A 80 5.10 16.13 -0.32
N ASN A 81 6.24 15.60 -0.78
CA ASN A 81 6.46 15.22 -2.16
C ASN A 81 5.51 14.10 -2.62
N TRP A 82 5.16 13.17 -1.73
CA TRP A 82 4.11 12.19 -2.02
C TRP A 82 2.76 12.87 -2.27
N ILE A 83 2.33 13.78 -1.39
CA ILE A 83 1.02 14.45 -1.52
C ILE A 83 0.94 15.29 -2.80
N LEU A 84 1.99 16.05 -3.13
CA LEU A 84 2.05 16.83 -4.37
C LEU A 84 1.88 15.94 -5.61
N ALA A 85 2.52 14.77 -5.61
CA ALA A 85 2.50 13.85 -6.73
C ALA A 85 1.24 12.98 -6.81
N GLN A 86 0.58 12.74 -5.67
CA GLN A 86 -0.46 11.73 -5.53
C GLN A 86 -1.60 11.89 -6.56
N PRO A 87 -2.22 13.07 -6.78
CA PRO A 87 -3.34 13.19 -7.71
C PRO A 87 -2.97 12.80 -9.15
N VAL A 88 -1.84 13.29 -9.63
CA VAL A 88 -1.35 13.01 -10.99
C VAL A 88 -0.89 11.55 -11.09
N TRP A 89 -0.25 11.01 -10.06
CA TRP A 89 0.15 9.62 -10.00
C TRP A 89 -1.05 8.66 -10.06
N LEU A 90 -2.09 8.89 -9.25
CA LEU A 90 -3.31 8.08 -9.25
C LEU A 90 -4.04 8.16 -10.59
N TYR A 91 -4.00 9.30 -11.28
CA TYR A 91 -4.48 9.41 -12.65
C TYR A 91 -3.66 8.55 -13.61
N MET A 92 -2.32 8.62 -13.55
CA MET A 92 -1.44 7.82 -14.41
C MET A 92 -1.62 6.31 -14.23
N LEU A 93 -1.94 5.84 -13.02
CA LEU A 93 -2.23 4.42 -12.74
C LEU A 93 -3.47 3.90 -13.49
N GLN A 94 -4.37 4.80 -13.89
CA GLN A 94 -5.60 4.46 -14.62
C GLN A 94 -5.42 4.53 -16.14
N VAL A 95 -4.35 5.19 -16.62
CA VAL A 95 -4.08 5.33 -18.06
C VAL A 95 -3.35 4.09 -18.58
N PRO A 96 -3.93 3.33 -19.52
CA PRO A 96 -3.26 2.18 -20.12
C PRO A 96 -1.93 2.57 -20.77
N GLY A 97 -0.88 1.79 -20.52
CA GLY A 97 0.45 2.01 -21.11
C GLY A 97 1.22 3.20 -20.54
N SER A 98 0.79 3.80 -19.43
CA SER A 98 1.47 4.95 -18.80
C SER A 98 2.88 4.65 -18.27
N GLY A 99 3.26 3.37 -18.17
CA GLY A 99 4.54 2.96 -17.57
C GLY A 99 4.57 3.12 -16.04
N ALA A 100 3.52 3.67 -15.41
CA ALA A 100 3.34 3.77 -13.96
C ALA A 100 3.01 2.41 -13.32
N VAL A 101 3.57 1.34 -13.84
CA VAL A 101 3.32 -0.02 -13.38
C VAL A 101 4.65 -0.63 -12.99
N LYS A 102 4.79 -0.97 -11.70
CA LYS A 102 5.95 -1.66 -11.11
C LYS A 102 7.21 -0.78 -10.94
N VAL A 103 7.12 0.26 -10.09
CA VAL A 103 8.28 1.08 -9.73
C VAL A 103 9.11 0.41 -8.62
N ALA A 104 10.44 0.38 -8.76
CA ALA A 104 11.34 -0.19 -7.76
C ALA A 104 11.43 0.68 -6.49
N PRO A 105 11.67 0.10 -5.29
CA PRO A 105 11.78 0.86 -4.04
C PRO A 105 12.81 1.98 -4.05
N GLN A 106 13.92 1.80 -4.78
CA GLN A 106 14.97 2.82 -4.86
C GLN A 106 14.53 4.00 -5.73
N SER A 107 13.84 3.76 -6.85
CA SER A 107 13.27 4.81 -7.68
C SER A 107 12.22 5.62 -6.92
N TRP A 108 11.38 4.95 -6.12
CA TRP A 108 10.47 5.62 -5.17
C TRP A 108 11.23 6.49 -4.16
N ARG A 109 12.32 5.98 -3.57
CA ARG A 109 13.13 6.73 -2.60
C ARG A 109 13.77 7.98 -3.20
N ASP A 110 14.32 7.86 -4.40
CA ASP A 110 14.99 8.97 -5.09
C ASP A 110 13.95 10.03 -5.50
N PHE A 111 12.78 9.59 -5.97
CA PHE A 111 11.61 10.42 -6.23
C PHE A 111 11.15 11.19 -4.97
N LEU A 112 10.89 10.50 -3.86
CA LEU A 112 10.40 11.13 -2.62
C LEU A 112 11.40 12.12 -2.01
N ARG A 113 12.71 11.93 -2.29
CA ARG A 113 13.76 12.88 -1.90
C ARG A 113 13.72 14.18 -2.71
N GLY A 114 13.10 14.17 -3.89
CA GLY A 114 13.15 15.26 -4.86
C GLY A 114 14.41 15.26 -5.73
N VAL A 115 15.14 14.13 -5.83
CA VAL A 115 16.37 14.06 -6.62
C VAL A 115 16.06 13.49 -8.01
N ILE A 116 15.83 14.38 -8.98
CA ILE A 116 15.76 14.02 -10.40
C ILE A 116 16.85 14.82 -11.12
N PRO A 117 17.97 14.18 -11.53
CA PRO A 117 19.02 14.86 -12.30
C PRO A 117 18.48 15.44 -13.63
N ASP A 118 18.84 16.68 -13.94
CA ASP A 118 18.42 17.38 -15.17
C ASP A 118 18.85 16.61 -16.44
N GLU A 119 20.11 16.14 -16.44
CA GLU A 119 20.72 15.35 -17.52
C GLU A 119 21.23 13.99 -17.00
N PRO A 120 20.42 12.92 -17.08
CA PRO A 120 20.86 11.59 -16.70
C PRO A 120 21.90 11.02 -17.68
N SER A 121 23.08 10.65 -17.15
CA SER A 121 24.11 9.93 -17.92
C SER A 121 23.74 8.46 -18.14
N SER A 122 23.60 8.01 -19.39
CA SER A 122 23.30 6.60 -19.72
C SER A 122 24.45 5.63 -19.44
N THR A 123 25.66 6.14 -19.15
CA THR A 123 26.87 5.33 -18.95
C THR A 123 27.09 4.92 -17.49
N THR A 124 26.43 5.59 -16.53
CA THR A 124 26.52 5.26 -15.11
C THR A 124 25.24 4.59 -14.61
N MET A 125 25.36 3.70 -13.62
CA MET A 125 24.19 3.07 -12.98
C MET A 125 23.24 4.13 -12.38
N THR A 126 23.80 5.18 -11.80
CA THR A 126 23.06 6.32 -11.23
C THR A 126 22.32 7.11 -12.31
N GLY A 127 22.97 7.40 -13.44
CA GLY A 127 22.33 8.14 -14.52
C GLY A 127 21.29 7.32 -15.28
N ARG A 128 21.47 6.00 -15.45
CA ARG A 128 20.40 5.11 -15.95
C ARG A 128 19.16 5.14 -15.07
N ARG A 129 19.33 5.11 -13.74
CA ARG A 129 18.21 5.21 -12.80
C ARG A 129 17.51 6.58 -12.87
N ALA A 130 18.28 7.65 -12.98
CA ALA A 130 17.73 8.99 -13.16
C ALA A 130 16.92 9.09 -14.46
N PHE A 131 17.37 8.44 -15.53
CA PHE A 131 16.60 8.32 -16.78
C PHE A 131 15.29 7.55 -16.58
N GLU A 132 15.31 6.40 -15.89
CA GLU A 132 14.10 5.63 -15.55
C GLU A 132 13.11 6.45 -14.72
N ILE A 133 13.60 7.19 -13.71
CA ILE A 133 12.78 8.08 -12.91
C ILE A 133 12.17 9.17 -13.82
N LYS A 134 12.94 9.81 -14.69
CA LYS A 134 12.43 10.82 -15.63
C LYS A 134 11.42 10.25 -16.63
N GLN A 135 11.57 9.01 -17.08
CA GLN A 135 10.60 8.36 -17.97
C GLN A 135 9.27 8.05 -17.26
N VAL A 136 9.34 7.55 -16.02
CA VAL A 136 8.15 7.15 -15.25
C VAL A 136 7.46 8.36 -14.62
N PHE A 137 8.23 9.29 -14.08
CA PHE A 137 7.77 10.41 -13.27
C PHE A 137 7.84 11.77 -13.98
N GLY A 138 8.55 11.91 -15.10
CA GLY A 138 8.69 13.20 -15.79
C GLY A 138 7.37 13.80 -16.29
N ARG A 139 6.35 12.97 -16.51
CA ARG A 139 4.97 13.43 -16.81
C ARG A 139 4.24 13.98 -15.59
N VAL A 140 4.63 13.53 -14.39
CA VAL A 140 4.11 14.03 -13.11
C VAL A 140 4.77 15.37 -12.77
N PHE A 141 5.99 15.61 -13.26
CA PHE A 141 6.85 16.72 -12.85
C PHE A 141 7.42 17.49 -14.04
N ALA A 142 6.57 17.97 -14.95
CA ALA A 142 7.02 18.91 -15.97
C ALA A 142 7.48 20.22 -15.28
N ASP A 143 8.76 20.22 -14.88
CA ASP A 143 9.59 21.23 -14.24
C ASP A 143 9.39 21.51 -12.73
N ASN A 144 10.36 21.05 -11.91
CA ASN A 144 10.74 21.56 -10.57
C ASN A 144 9.70 21.62 -9.42
N ASP A 145 8.61 20.86 -9.49
CA ASP A 145 7.58 20.89 -8.43
C ASP A 145 7.84 20.04 -7.17
N LEU A 146 8.98 19.36 -7.09
CA LEU A 146 9.39 18.64 -5.87
C LEU A 146 10.22 19.53 -4.95
N VAL A 147 9.98 19.42 -3.64
CA VAL A 147 10.82 20.09 -2.65
C VAL A 147 11.99 19.17 -2.33
N THR A 148 13.21 19.64 -2.58
CA THR A 148 14.41 18.89 -2.20
C THR A 148 14.72 19.11 -0.73
N ALA A 149 15.10 18.05 -0.02
CA ALA A 149 15.48 18.15 1.38
C ALA A 149 16.74 19.02 1.62
N ASP A 150 17.47 19.35 0.53
CA ASP A 150 18.71 20.12 0.53
C ASP A 150 18.48 21.59 0.12
N ALA A 151 17.24 22.00 -0.22
CA ALA A 151 16.90 23.39 -0.55
C ALA A 151 16.84 24.26 0.72
N GLU A 152 17.52 25.41 0.70
CA GLU A 152 17.43 26.41 1.75
C GLU A 152 16.01 26.99 1.83
N ALA A 153 15.56 27.36 3.03
CA ALA A 153 14.19 27.77 3.39
C ALA A 153 13.73 29.12 2.78
N GLY A 154 14.03 29.38 1.51
CA GLY A 154 13.83 30.65 0.81
C GLY A 154 12.88 30.63 -0.39
N GLU A 155 12.40 29.47 -0.84
CA GLU A 155 11.37 29.40 -1.88
C GLU A 155 9.98 29.45 -1.24
N GLY A 156 9.07 30.23 -1.84
CA GLY A 156 7.76 30.59 -1.26
C GLY A 156 6.99 29.41 -0.68
N VAL A 157 6.12 29.69 0.31
CA VAL A 157 5.34 28.67 1.02
C VAL A 157 4.51 27.84 0.03
N ARG A 158 5.03 26.67 -0.36
CA ARG A 158 4.33 25.73 -1.24
C ARG A 158 3.25 25.04 -0.43
N GLU A 159 2.05 24.99 -0.98
CA GLU A 159 0.90 24.30 -0.41
C GLU A 159 0.58 23.06 -1.24
N ALA A 160 0.32 21.95 -0.56
CA ALA A 160 -0.20 20.72 -1.18
C ALA A 160 -1.65 20.52 -0.75
N GLU A 161 -2.52 20.12 -1.68
CA GLU A 161 -3.92 19.82 -1.38
C GLU A 161 -4.07 18.38 -0.91
N TRP A 162 -4.77 18.17 0.21
CA TRP A 162 -5.05 16.86 0.77
C TRP A 162 -6.45 16.84 1.41
N HIS A 163 -7.36 16.05 0.83
CA HIS A 163 -8.78 15.94 1.22
C HIS A 163 -9.48 17.29 1.44
N GLY A 164 -9.26 18.25 0.52
CA GLY A 164 -9.85 19.59 0.57
C GLY A 164 -9.18 20.56 1.56
N GLY A 165 -8.18 20.09 2.31
CA GLY A 165 -7.30 20.94 3.12
C GLY A 165 -6.03 21.32 2.37
N ARG A 166 -5.42 22.45 2.74
CA ARG A 166 -4.10 22.86 2.25
C ARG A 166 -3.06 22.62 3.33
N LEU A 167 -1.97 21.94 2.96
CA LEU A 167 -0.88 21.59 3.85
C LEU A 167 0.40 22.27 3.39
N THR A 168 1.14 22.81 4.34
CA THR A 168 2.54 23.23 4.14
C THR A 168 3.48 22.18 4.74
N LEU A 169 4.77 22.28 4.48
CA LEU A 169 5.78 21.34 4.99
C LEU A 169 5.80 21.22 6.53
N ASP A 170 5.38 22.25 7.26
CA ASP A 170 5.32 22.23 8.73
C ASP A 170 4.03 21.60 9.29
N ALA A 171 3.03 21.34 8.44
CA ALA A 171 1.77 20.73 8.86
C ALA A 171 1.92 19.24 9.27
N PHE A 172 3.01 18.58 8.85
CA PHE A 172 3.27 17.16 9.09
C PHE A 172 3.73 16.92 10.53
N ASN A 173 2.75 16.79 11.41
CA ASN A 173 2.89 16.51 12.84
C ASN A 173 2.32 15.13 13.21
N ALA A 174 2.33 14.81 14.51
CA ALA A 174 1.83 13.54 15.04
C ALA A 174 0.33 13.28 14.83
N ARG A 175 -0.43 14.25 14.30
CA ARG A 175 -1.84 14.09 13.93
C ARG A 175 -2.02 13.83 12.43
N ILE A 176 -1.33 14.58 11.58
CA ILE A 176 -1.54 14.51 10.12
C ILE A 176 -0.69 13.39 9.48
N ALA A 177 0.59 13.27 9.89
CA ALA A 177 1.50 12.32 9.28
C ALA A 177 1.03 10.85 9.37
N PRO A 178 0.51 10.34 10.51
CA PRO A 178 -0.02 8.98 10.57
C PRO A 178 -1.20 8.75 9.61
N CYS A 179 -2.07 9.76 9.42
CA CYS A 179 -3.21 9.66 8.51
C CYS A 179 -2.77 9.58 7.04
N ILE A 180 -1.75 10.33 6.65
CA ILE A 180 -1.17 10.27 5.30
C ILE A 180 -0.50 8.90 5.07
N VAL A 181 0.27 8.43 6.04
CA VAL A 181 0.91 7.10 5.96
C VAL A 181 -0.15 6.00 5.87
N TRP A 182 -1.23 6.10 6.65
CA TRP A 182 -2.38 5.20 6.52
C TRP A 182 -2.98 5.21 5.11
N GLU A 183 -3.15 6.39 4.50
CA GLU A 183 -3.68 6.48 3.14
C GLU A 183 -2.75 5.81 2.12
N VAL A 184 -1.43 5.89 2.31
CA VAL A 184 -0.46 5.15 1.49
C VAL A 184 -0.66 3.64 1.64
N PHE A 185 -0.86 3.12 2.86
CA PHE A 185 -1.20 1.71 3.08
C PHE A 185 -2.50 1.32 2.37
N GLU A 186 -3.55 2.12 2.53
CA GLU A 186 -4.87 1.88 1.97
C GLU A 186 -4.84 1.86 0.43
N LEU A 187 -4.18 2.85 -0.19
CA LEU A 187 -4.00 2.89 -1.65
C LEU A 187 -3.15 1.72 -2.14
N ALA A 188 -2.02 1.45 -1.49
CA ALA A 188 -1.16 0.35 -1.90
C ALA A 188 -1.90 -0.99 -1.89
N PHE A 189 -2.65 -1.27 -0.82
CA PHE A 189 -3.45 -2.49 -0.72
C PHE A 189 -4.52 -2.59 -1.82
N ARG A 190 -5.20 -1.49 -2.17
CA ARG A 190 -6.18 -1.44 -3.29
C ARG A 190 -5.55 -1.88 -4.61
N TYR A 191 -4.43 -1.27 -4.98
CA TYR A 191 -3.74 -1.58 -6.23
C TYR A 191 -3.11 -2.98 -6.21
N GLU A 192 -2.55 -3.42 -5.08
CA GLU A 192 -1.97 -4.75 -4.94
C GLU A 192 -3.01 -5.87 -5.00
N LEU A 193 -4.17 -5.69 -4.37
CA LEU A 193 -5.28 -6.63 -4.46
C LEU A 193 -5.79 -6.78 -5.90
N LEU A 194 -5.97 -5.66 -6.61
CA LEU A 194 -6.37 -5.69 -8.02
C LEU A 194 -5.31 -6.35 -8.91
N ALA A 195 -4.04 -6.03 -8.70
CA ALA A 195 -2.94 -6.60 -9.47
C ALA A 195 -2.83 -8.12 -9.25
N LEU A 196 -2.92 -8.57 -7.99
CA LEU A 196 -2.91 -10.00 -7.65
C LEU A 196 -4.11 -10.73 -8.27
N ASP A 197 -5.30 -10.16 -8.16
CA ASP A 197 -6.50 -10.73 -8.78
C ASP A 197 -6.36 -10.86 -10.31
N ARG A 198 -5.76 -9.85 -10.96
CA ARG A 198 -5.46 -9.90 -12.40
C ARG A 198 -4.45 -10.98 -12.76
N ALA A 199 -3.41 -11.17 -11.96
CA ALA A 199 -2.39 -12.18 -12.20
C ALA A 199 -2.93 -13.61 -12.02
N LEU A 200 -3.79 -13.83 -11.03
CA LEU A 200 -4.36 -15.15 -10.74
C LEU A 200 -5.54 -15.52 -11.67
N ARG A 201 -6.17 -14.53 -12.29
CA ARG A 201 -7.30 -14.73 -13.21
C ARG A 201 -7.07 -14.02 -14.54
N PRO A 202 -6.17 -14.52 -15.41
CA PRO A 202 -5.98 -13.94 -16.73
C PRO A 202 -7.24 -14.21 -17.59
N MET A 203 -8.09 -13.19 -17.77
CA MET A 203 -9.23 -13.22 -18.70
C MET A 203 -9.32 -11.88 -19.46
N ALA A 204 -9.85 -11.94 -20.68
CA ALA A 204 -9.36 -11.15 -21.81
C ALA A 204 -10.33 -10.10 -22.39
N THR A 205 -11.58 -10.01 -21.92
CA THR A 205 -12.54 -9.04 -22.48
C THR A 205 -12.59 -7.73 -21.68
N THR A 206 -12.98 -6.65 -22.33
CA THR A 206 -13.18 -5.34 -21.67
C THR A 206 -14.25 -5.40 -20.59
N ASP A 207 -15.34 -6.16 -20.80
CA ASP A 207 -16.41 -6.30 -19.82
C ASP A 207 -15.92 -7.05 -18.57
N ASP A 208 -15.09 -8.10 -18.74
CA ASP A 208 -14.47 -8.80 -17.61
C ASP A 208 -13.59 -7.87 -16.75
N ILE A 209 -12.91 -6.91 -17.37
CA ILE A 209 -12.06 -5.93 -16.65
C ILE A 209 -12.94 -5.03 -15.78
N VAL A 210 -14.03 -4.48 -16.33
CA VAL A 210 -14.94 -3.59 -15.61
C VAL A 210 -15.62 -4.33 -14.45
N GLN A 211 -16.14 -5.53 -14.70
CA GLN A 211 -16.80 -6.34 -13.66
C GLN A 211 -15.84 -6.73 -12.54
N ARG A 212 -14.57 -6.96 -12.88
CA ARG A 212 -13.51 -7.25 -11.91
C ARG A 212 -13.19 -6.05 -11.03
N GLU A 213 -13.02 -4.87 -11.63
CA GLU A 213 -12.78 -3.64 -10.88
C GLU A 213 -13.96 -3.33 -9.95
N ALA A 214 -15.20 -3.48 -10.43
CA ALA A 214 -16.39 -3.34 -9.62
C ALA A 214 -16.43 -4.34 -8.45
N ARG A 215 -15.96 -5.58 -8.65
CA ARG A 215 -15.87 -6.58 -7.58
C ARG A 215 -14.84 -6.20 -6.53
N VAL A 216 -13.63 -5.80 -6.95
CA VAL A 216 -12.56 -5.39 -6.03
C VAL A 216 -12.94 -4.11 -5.28
N ALA A 217 -13.59 -3.18 -5.96
CA ALA A 217 -14.10 -1.94 -5.37
C ALA A 217 -15.00 -2.16 -4.14
N ARG A 218 -15.80 -3.24 -4.11
CA ARG A 218 -16.70 -3.55 -2.97
C ARG A 218 -15.99 -3.81 -1.64
N VAL A 219 -14.69 -4.10 -1.66
CA VAL A 219 -13.88 -4.22 -0.43
C VAL A 219 -13.70 -2.86 0.25
N PHE A 220 -13.77 -1.79 -0.51
CA PHE A 220 -13.42 -0.44 -0.08
C PHE A 220 -14.67 0.41 0.16
N PRO A 221 -14.62 1.37 1.10
CA PRO A 221 -15.74 2.27 1.35
C PRO A 221 -16.14 3.01 0.07
N ALA A 222 -17.45 3.21 -0.08
CA ALA A 222 -18.06 3.88 -1.23
C ALA A 222 -17.75 3.25 -2.61
N GLY A 223 -17.20 2.02 -2.66
CA GLY A 223 -16.81 1.41 -3.93
C GLY A 223 -15.67 2.14 -4.63
N SER A 224 -14.88 2.93 -3.91
CA SER A 224 -13.76 3.65 -4.53
C SER A 224 -12.56 2.73 -4.63
N LEU A 225 -12.18 2.31 -5.84
CA LEU A 225 -11.00 1.48 -6.05
C LEU A 225 -9.71 2.30 -6.15
N TRP A 226 -9.78 3.44 -6.84
CA TRP A 226 -8.60 4.15 -7.34
C TRP A 226 -8.10 5.25 -6.41
N ALA A 227 -8.92 5.72 -5.48
CA ALA A 227 -8.55 6.81 -4.57
C ALA A 227 -9.23 6.66 -3.21
N VAL A 228 -8.67 7.27 -2.17
CA VAL A 228 -9.41 7.50 -0.92
C VAL A 228 -10.20 8.79 -1.12
N SER A 229 -11.50 8.70 -1.40
CA SER A 229 -12.32 9.87 -1.71
C SER A 229 -12.69 10.71 -0.48
N ARG A 230 -12.68 10.08 0.70
CA ARG A 230 -12.98 10.72 1.98
C ARG A 230 -12.23 10.01 3.09
N LEU A 231 -11.65 10.78 4.01
CA LEU A 231 -11.03 10.24 5.22
C LEU A 231 -12.08 9.61 6.15
N PRO A 232 -11.75 8.50 6.84
CA PRO A 232 -12.69 7.89 7.76
C PRO A 232 -13.09 8.81 8.92
N ASP A 233 -14.38 8.80 9.23
CA ASP A 233 -15.03 9.45 10.37
C ASP A 233 -15.54 8.44 11.40
N GLY A 234 -16.27 8.92 12.42
CA GLY A 234 -16.79 8.12 13.52
C GLY A 234 -17.81 7.05 13.11
N ASP A 235 -18.40 7.13 11.92
CA ASP A 235 -19.40 6.19 11.39
C ASP A 235 -18.88 5.34 10.24
N SER A 236 -17.61 5.52 9.90
CA SER A 236 -16.97 4.80 8.81
C SER A 236 -16.88 3.29 9.05
N TRP A 237 -16.92 2.57 7.94
CA TRP A 237 -16.95 1.12 7.79
C TRP A 237 -15.86 0.73 6.78
N GLY A 238 -15.30 -0.47 6.91
CA GLY A 238 -14.15 -0.93 6.12
C GLY A 238 -13.10 -1.64 6.97
N LEU A 239 -12.09 -2.22 6.32
CA LEU A 239 -11.05 -3.02 6.97
C LEU A 239 -10.26 -2.24 8.04
N PHE A 240 -10.07 -0.93 7.84
CA PHE A 240 -9.33 -0.06 8.77
C PHE A 240 -10.04 0.19 10.11
N THR A 241 -11.28 -0.25 10.29
CA THR A 241 -12.04 0.03 11.50
C THR A 241 -11.57 -0.83 12.68
N SER A 242 -11.56 -0.25 13.89
CA SER A 242 -11.27 -1.03 15.11
C SER A 242 -12.40 -2.00 15.46
N LEU A 243 -13.65 -1.63 15.17
CA LEU A 243 -14.85 -2.42 15.48
C LEU A 243 -15.02 -3.57 14.45
N PRO A 244 -14.91 -4.86 14.85
CA PRO A 244 -15.00 -6.01 13.94
C PRO A 244 -16.26 -6.00 13.06
N HIS A 245 -17.43 -5.71 13.65
CA HIS A 245 -18.70 -5.67 12.93
C HIS A 245 -18.72 -4.67 11.76
N ARG A 246 -17.96 -3.57 11.86
CA ARG A 246 -17.85 -2.58 10.78
C ARG A 246 -16.93 -3.01 9.64
N ARG A 247 -16.25 -4.16 9.76
CA ARG A 247 -15.44 -4.78 8.72
C ARG A 247 -16.22 -5.81 7.90
N ILE A 248 -17.36 -6.30 8.38
CA ILE A 248 -18.12 -7.42 7.79
C ILE A 248 -18.32 -7.29 6.27
N ASN A 249 -18.81 -6.14 5.80
CA ASN A 249 -19.08 -5.94 4.38
C ASN A 249 -17.81 -6.04 3.53
N ALA A 250 -16.70 -5.44 4.01
CA ALA A 250 -15.41 -5.51 3.33
C ALA A 250 -14.82 -6.93 3.37
N LEU A 251 -14.98 -7.66 4.48
CA LEU A 251 -14.53 -9.05 4.62
C LEU A 251 -15.31 -10.00 3.72
N ASN A 252 -16.63 -9.84 3.61
CA ASN A 252 -17.46 -10.61 2.69
C ASN A 252 -17.08 -10.33 1.23
N ALA A 253 -16.89 -9.06 0.85
CA ALA A 253 -16.43 -8.70 -0.49
C ALA A 253 -15.03 -9.27 -0.78
N LEU A 254 -14.11 -9.22 0.19
CA LEU A 254 -12.78 -9.81 0.06
C LEU A 254 -12.88 -11.33 -0.12
N ARG A 255 -13.72 -12.00 0.67
CA ARG A 255 -13.98 -13.44 0.55
C ARG A 255 -14.42 -13.82 -0.86
N GLU A 256 -15.37 -13.09 -1.44
CA GLU A 256 -15.85 -13.34 -2.81
C GLU A 256 -14.74 -13.25 -3.88
N ILE A 257 -13.74 -12.39 -3.66
CA ILE A 257 -12.56 -12.31 -4.53
C ILE A 257 -11.70 -13.54 -4.32
N LEU A 258 -11.33 -13.81 -3.07
CA LEU A 258 -10.39 -14.88 -2.70
C LEU A 258 -10.93 -16.29 -3.04
N THR A 259 -12.24 -16.54 -2.96
CA THR A 259 -12.83 -17.85 -3.32
C THR A 259 -12.69 -18.20 -4.80
N SER A 260 -12.57 -17.17 -5.64
CA SER A 260 -12.32 -17.34 -7.08
C SER A 260 -10.87 -17.65 -7.43
N TRP A 261 -9.94 -17.52 -6.46
CA TRP A 261 -8.53 -17.81 -6.68
C TRP A 261 -8.24 -19.31 -6.55
N MET A 262 -7.22 -19.76 -7.28
CA MET A 262 -6.72 -21.13 -7.14
C MET A 262 -6.23 -21.37 -5.70
N ARG A 263 -6.33 -22.61 -5.24
CA ARG A 263 -5.86 -23.03 -3.90
C ARG A 263 -6.57 -22.34 -2.72
N CYS A 264 -7.70 -21.66 -2.94
CA CYS A 264 -8.47 -21.07 -1.84
C CYS A 264 -8.92 -22.17 -0.84
N PRO A 265 -8.54 -22.06 0.45
CA PRO A 265 -8.82 -23.04 1.49
C PRO A 265 -10.32 -23.31 1.71
N PRO A 266 -10.70 -24.53 2.14
CA PRO A 266 -12.08 -24.87 2.43
C PRO A 266 -12.70 -23.99 3.54
N GLU A 267 -11.90 -23.52 4.50
CA GLU A 267 -12.34 -22.61 5.57
C GLU A 267 -12.86 -21.28 5.03
N ILE A 268 -12.35 -20.81 3.89
CA ILE A 268 -12.80 -19.58 3.23
C ILE A 268 -13.91 -19.90 2.22
N ARG A 269 -13.73 -20.98 1.44
CA ARG A 269 -14.63 -21.39 0.35
C ARG A 269 -16.01 -21.81 0.85
N ASN A 270 -16.04 -22.62 1.91
CA ASN A 270 -17.26 -23.24 2.40
C ASN A 270 -17.93 -22.44 3.53
N ALA A 271 -17.31 -21.36 3.99
CA ALA A 271 -17.92 -20.51 5.00
C ALA A 271 -19.14 -19.77 4.44
N GLU A 272 -20.10 -19.51 5.32
CA GLU A 272 -21.20 -18.60 5.02
C GLU A 272 -20.73 -17.13 5.09
N PRO A 273 -21.38 -16.20 4.37
CA PRO A 273 -21.13 -14.78 4.53
C PRO A 273 -21.38 -14.33 5.99
N LEU A 274 -20.45 -13.54 6.54
CA LEU A 274 -20.59 -12.97 7.87
C LEU A 274 -21.84 -12.11 7.98
N GLN A 275 -22.52 -12.19 9.13
CA GLN A 275 -23.73 -11.46 9.48
C GLN A 275 -23.48 -10.53 10.67
N LEU A 276 -24.31 -9.49 10.82
CA LEU A 276 -24.22 -8.57 11.97
C LEU A 276 -24.47 -9.24 13.32
N SER A 277 -25.10 -10.42 13.33
CA SER A 277 -25.33 -11.24 14.53
C SER A 277 -24.15 -12.13 14.92
N ASP A 278 -23.12 -12.25 14.06
CA ASP A 278 -21.96 -13.08 14.35
C ASP A 278 -21.13 -12.51 15.50
N SER A 279 -20.51 -13.40 16.27
CA SER A 279 -19.64 -12.96 17.36
C SER A 279 -18.37 -12.29 16.85
N VAL A 280 -17.75 -11.46 17.69
CA VAL A 280 -16.45 -10.83 17.38
C VAL A 280 -15.40 -11.88 17.00
N GLU A 281 -15.36 -12.99 17.74
CA GLU A 281 -14.40 -14.08 17.52
C GLU A 281 -14.59 -14.70 16.14
N THR A 282 -15.84 -14.84 15.68
CA THR A 282 -16.16 -15.39 14.35
C THR A 282 -15.67 -14.45 13.24
N ILE A 283 -15.92 -13.15 13.41
CA ILE A 283 -15.51 -12.12 12.44
C ILE A 283 -13.99 -12.05 12.34
N GLU A 284 -13.29 -12.00 13.48
CA GLU A 284 -11.83 -11.92 13.53
C GLU A 284 -11.17 -13.21 13.04
N GLN A 285 -11.77 -14.38 13.30
CA GLN A 285 -11.29 -15.65 12.79
C GLN A 285 -11.41 -15.74 11.26
N MET A 286 -12.52 -15.29 10.69
CA MET A 286 -12.68 -15.18 9.24
C MET A 286 -11.66 -14.20 8.65
N GLU A 287 -11.50 -13.02 9.24
CA GLU A 287 -10.49 -12.04 8.80
C GLU A 287 -9.08 -12.62 8.80
N LEU A 288 -8.71 -13.36 9.85
CA LEU A 288 -7.40 -14.03 9.93
C LEU A 288 -7.21 -15.05 8.80
N TRP A 289 -8.22 -15.86 8.47
CA TRP A 289 -8.13 -16.80 7.34
C TRP A 289 -7.95 -16.08 6.01
N LEU A 290 -8.74 -15.03 5.76
CA LEU A 290 -8.63 -14.20 4.56
C LEU A 290 -7.23 -13.56 4.45
N ALA A 291 -6.73 -12.99 5.54
CA ALA A 291 -5.41 -12.35 5.60
C ALA A 291 -4.27 -13.36 5.38
N LEU A 292 -4.33 -14.54 6.02
CA LEU A 292 -3.33 -15.61 5.84
C LEU A 292 -3.26 -16.06 4.38
N PHE A 293 -4.41 -16.29 3.76
CA PHE A 293 -4.45 -16.73 2.37
C PHE A 293 -3.97 -15.62 1.41
N TYR A 294 -4.45 -14.39 1.59
CA TYR A 294 -4.02 -13.25 0.76
C TYR A 294 -2.52 -13.01 0.84
N THR A 295 -1.96 -12.94 2.06
CA THR A 295 -0.54 -12.59 2.26
C THR A 295 0.40 -13.63 1.67
N GLN A 296 0.09 -14.92 1.85
CA GLN A 296 0.86 -15.99 1.23
C GLN A 296 0.73 -15.96 -0.31
N MET A 297 -0.49 -15.85 -0.85
CA MET A 297 -0.70 -15.80 -2.30
C MET A 297 0.00 -14.60 -2.94
N PHE A 298 -0.04 -13.44 -2.30
CA PHE A 298 0.69 -12.28 -2.78
C PHE A 298 2.19 -12.52 -2.79
N PHE A 299 2.75 -13.07 -1.71
CA PHE A 299 4.17 -13.37 -1.63
C PHE A 299 4.62 -14.37 -2.69
N ASP A 300 3.87 -15.47 -2.86
CA ASP A 300 4.16 -16.52 -3.85
C ASP A 300 4.18 -15.99 -5.29
N ILE A 301 3.27 -15.05 -5.62
CA ILE A 301 3.13 -14.52 -6.99
C ILE A 301 4.02 -13.30 -7.25
N SER A 302 4.18 -12.42 -6.27
CA SER A 302 4.90 -11.15 -6.43
C SER A 302 6.38 -11.22 -6.08
N GLY A 303 6.77 -12.23 -5.28
CA GLY A 303 8.10 -12.40 -4.72
C GLY A 303 8.46 -11.39 -3.62
N ARG A 304 7.51 -10.62 -3.09
CA ARG A 304 7.75 -9.64 -2.03
C ARG A 304 6.63 -9.60 -1.00
N ALA A 305 6.91 -9.00 0.16
CA ALA A 305 5.90 -8.73 1.17
C ALA A 305 4.77 -7.85 0.59
N PRO A 306 3.49 -8.18 0.82
CA PRO A 306 2.37 -7.30 0.52
C PRO A 306 2.32 -6.10 1.47
N ILE A 307 1.64 -5.05 1.02
CA ILE A 307 1.22 -3.94 1.86
C ILE A 307 -0.21 -4.23 2.33
N VAL A 308 -0.41 -4.33 3.64
CA VAL A 308 -1.67 -4.79 4.24
C VAL A 308 -2.46 -3.65 4.88
N PRO A 309 -3.78 -3.79 5.05
CA PRO A 309 -4.62 -2.79 5.71
C PRO A 309 -4.16 -2.49 7.14
N HIS A 310 -4.27 -1.21 7.51
CA HIS A 310 -3.96 -0.71 8.85
C HIS A 310 -5.18 0.00 9.44
N ARG A 311 -5.22 0.11 10.77
CA ARG A 311 -6.28 0.86 11.45
C ARG A 311 -6.14 2.35 11.16
N TRP A 312 -7.28 3.00 10.98
CA TRP A 312 -7.32 4.46 10.88
C TRP A 312 -6.84 5.07 12.21
N PRO A 313 -5.78 5.90 12.22
CA PRO A 313 -5.26 6.52 13.44
C PRO A 313 -6.18 7.61 14.01
N GLY A 314 -7.12 8.13 13.21
CA GLY A 314 -8.01 9.22 13.60
C GLY A 314 -7.35 10.59 13.50
N LEU A 315 -8.08 11.56 12.94
CA LEU A 315 -7.76 12.98 13.14
C LEU A 315 -8.35 13.39 14.49
N SER A 316 -7.70 13.06 15.61
CA SER A 316 -8.22 13.50 16.92
C SER A 316 -8.35 15.02 16.95
N SER A 317 -9.57 15.53 17.15
CA SER A 317 -9.78 16.87 17.67
C SER A 317 -9.41 16.83 19.15
N LYS A 318 -8.22 17.29 19.52
CA LYS A 318 -8.06 17.76 20.89
C LYS A 318 -8.74 19.12 20.97
N ASN A 319 -9.84 19.14 21.73
CA ASN A 319 -10.38 20.35 22.36
C ASN A 319 -9.27 21.13 23.06
#